data_AF-A0A3M1GD65-F1
#
_entry.id   AF-A0A3M1GD65-F1
#
_cell.length_a   1.000
_cell.length_b   1.000
_cell.length_c   1.000
_cell.angle_alpha   90.00
_cell.angle_beta   90.00
_cell.angle_gamma   90.00
#
_symmetry.space_group_name_H-M   'P 1'
#
loop_
_entity.id
_entity.type
_entity.pdbx_description
1 polymer ?
#
loop_
_entity_poly.entity_id
_entity_poly.type
_entity_poly.pdbx_seq_one_letter_code
_entity_poly.pdbx_strand_id
1 'polypeptide(L)'
;MRHKSGLAGAALLAIFGCLGPAVHAQHQEPEPVPRATPGNINAMFVRAEELRAAGDCATASAYYYRLARRGPGFERSQYGLGLCLIGDDPPARADTRFIEGLLWLRRAGEAGLPDAQLRLAELYLHGPAAMRDSTEAAFWWTLYERNGQRRAVGYVPPDPQRLAALADIWTEDVLRAAAARADAWQPAPWLPPDAAIGGPEGSDGAAPGHQHTGRRPPPDR
;
A
#
# COMPACT_ATOMS: atom_id res chain seq x y z
N MET A 1 65.91 -21.98 61.29
CA MET A 1 65.06 -23.11 61.71
C MET A 1 63.61 -22.71 61.47
N ARG A 2 62.89 -23.38 60.54
CA ARG A 2 61.69 -24.22 60.81
C ARG A 2 60.70 -23.55 61.80
N HIS A 3 59.39 -23.39 61.59
CA HIS A 3 58.42 -24.04 60.71
C HIS A 3 57.05 -23.32 60.88
N LYS A 4 56.26 -23.31 59.80
CA LYS A 4 54.80 -23.58 59.72
C LYS A 4 53.74 -22.75 60.50
N SER A 5 52.85 -22.15 59.69
CA SER A 5 51.38 -22.37 59.63
C SER A 5 50.46 -21.64 60.61
N GLY A 6 49.54 -20.83 60.05
CA GLY A 6 48.30 -20.36 60.68
C GLY A 6 47.32 -19.77 59.66
N LEU A 7 46.25 -20.54 59.37
CA LEU A 7 44.93 -20.27 58.76
C LEU A 7 44.65 -18.85 58.18
N ALA A 8 44.29 -18.63 56.91
CA ALA A 8 43.13 -19.10 56.12
C ALA A 8 41.76 -18.66 56.66
N GLY A 9 41.17 -17.65 56.02
CA GLY A 9 39.81 -17.17 56.27
C GLY A 9 39.44 -15.95 55.41
N ALA A 10 39.26 -16.15 54.10
CA ALA A 10 38.68 -15.14 53.21
C ALA A 10 37.49 -15.76 52.46
N ALA A 11 36.28 -15.34 52.83
CA ALA A 11 35.04 -15.73 52.21
C ALA A 11 34.89 -14.99 50.86
N LEU A 12 34.92 -15.73 49.75
CA LEU A 12 34.53 -15.25 48.43
C LEU A 12 33.06 -15.64 48.18
N LEU A 13 32.20 -14.63 48.21
CA LEU A 13 30.81 -14.70 47.77
C LEU A 13 30.77 -15.05 46.27
N ALA A 14 30.31 -16.25 45.95
CA ALA A 14 29.95 -16.64 44.59
C ALA A 14 28.64 -15.93 44.21
N ILE A 15 28.73 -14.91 43.36
CA ILE A 15 27.57 -14.29 42.72
C ILE A 15 27.13 -15.23 41.59
N PHE A 16 26.19 -16.13 41.90
CA PHE A 16 25.39 -16.85 40.92
C PHE A 16 24.23 -15.92 40.49
N GLY A 17 24.48 -15.08 39.49
CA GLY A 17 23.48 -14.20 38.87
C GLY A 17 22.98 -14.79 37.55
N CYS A 18 21.76 -15.32 37.59
CA CYS A 18 20.98 -15.93 36.51
C CYS A 18 21.21 -15.35 35.10
N LEU A 19 21.75 -16.14 34.18
CA LEU A 19 21.49 -15.97 32.75
C LEU A 19 20.05 -16.42 32.48
N GLY A 20 19.14 -15.46 32.33
CA GLY A 20 17.83 -15.73 31.72
C GLY A 20 18.02 -16.19 30.26
N PRO A 21 17.11 -17.00 29.71
CA PRO A 21 17.24 -17.43 28.33
C PRO A 21 17.11 -16.20 27.43
N ALA A 22 18.15 -15.92 26.67
CA ALA A 22 18.07 -15.01 25.54
C ALA A 22 17.00 -15.57 24.59
N VAL A 23 15.81 -14.96 24.60
CA VAL A 23 14.82 -15.12 23.54
C VAL A 23 15.54 -14.73 22.26
N HIS A 24 16.01 -15.73 21.52
CA HIS A 24 16.41 -15.56 20.14
C HIS A 24 15.13 -15.13 19.42
N ALA A 25 14.96 -13.83 19.24
CA ALA A 25 14.07 -13.33 18.22
C ALA A 25 14.54 -13.96 16.92
N GLN A 26 13.85 -15.01 16.48
CA GLN A 26 14.08 -15.59 15.17
C GLN A 26 13.85 -14.45 14.19
N HIS A 27 14.93 -13.91 13.64
CA HIS A 27 14.86 -13.04 12.48
C HIS A 27 14.39 -13.92 11.32
N GLN A 28 13.09 -14.24 11.30
CA GLN A 28 12.44 -14.74 10.10
C GLN A 28 12.54 -13.59 9.10
N GLU A 29 13.30 -13.81 8.04
CA GLU A 29 13.28 -12.92 6.89
C GLU A 29 11.82 -12.75 6.44
N PRO A 30 11.38 -11.52 6.13
CA PRO A 30 10.00 -11.30 5.73
C PRO A 30 9.69 -12.18 4.51
N GLU A 31 8.66 -13.01 4.62
CA GLU A 31 8.27 -13.89 3.53
C GLU A 31 8.07 -13.08 2.24
N PRO A 32 8.56 -13.57 1.10
CA PRO A 32 8.43 -12.85 -0.16
C PRO A 32 6.95 -12.69 -0.52
N VAL A 33 6.56 -11.49 -0.97
CA VAL A 33 5.17 -11.23 -1.35
C VAL A 33 4.76 -12.15 -2.50
N PRO A 34 3.71 -12.98 -2.31
CA PRO A 34 3.31 -13.98 -3.29
C PRO A 34 2.86 -13.33 -4.61
N ARG A 35 2.86 -14.12 -5.68
CA ARG A 35 2.21 -13.71 -6.93
C ARG A 35 0.70 -13.61 -6.70
N ALA A 36 0.08 -12.57 -7.24
CA ALA A 36 -1.37 -12.43 -7.26
C ALA A 36 -1.99 -13.41 -8.27
N THR A 37 -2.88 -14.26 -7.78
CA THR A 37 -3.65 -15.25 -8.53
C THR A 37 -5.12 -15.16 -8.12
N PRO A 38 -6.08 -15.64 -8.94
CA PRO A 38 -7.48 -15.64 -8.55
C PRO A 38 -7.77 -16.30 -7.19
N GLY A 39 -6.98 -17.31 -6.80
CA GLY A 39 -7.15 -18.03 -5.54
C GLY A 39 -6.62 -17.31 -4.29
N ASN A 40 -5.76 -16.30 -4.44
CA ASN A 40 -5.13 -15.62 -3.29
C ASN A 40 -5.24 -14.09 -3.30
N ILE A 41 -5.80 -13.45 -4.34
CA ILE A 41 -5.90 -11.98 -4.42
C ILE A 41 -6.61 -11.36 -3.21
N ASN A 42 -7.68 -11.99 -2.71
CA ASN A 42 -8.41 -11.51 -1.54
C ASN A 42 -7.57 -11.65 -0.26
N ALA A 43 -6.88 -12.79 -0.09
CA ALA A 43 -5.99 -13.00 1.05
C ALA A 43 -4.81 -12.01 1.05
N MET A 44 -4.26 -11.71 -0.13
CA MET A 44 -3.22 -10.69 -0.29
C MET A 44 -3.72 -9.31 0.11
N PHE A 45 -4.94 -8.93 -0.29
CA PHE A 45 -5.51 -7.64 0.07
C PHE A 45 -5.75 -7.55 1.59
N VAL A 46 -6.36 -8.59 2.18
CA VAL A 46 -6.57 -8.65 3.64
C VAL A 46 -5.25 -8.53 4.39
N ARG A 47 -4.22 -9.25 3.95
CA ARG A 47 -2.88 -9.16 4.55
C ARG A 47 -2.29 -7.75 4.46
N ALA A 48 -2.48 -7.06 3.34
CA ALA A 48 -2.02 -5.69 3.16
C ALA A 48 -2.73 -4.71 4.13
N GLU A 49 -4.04 -4.87 4.33
CA GLU A 49 -4.82 -4.07 5.27
C GLU A 49 -4.40 -4.33 6.72
N GLU A 50 -4.17 -5.59 7.10
CA GLU A 50 -3.63 -5.94 8.43
C GLU A 50 -2.27 -5.30 8.70
N LEU A 51 -1.34 -5.42 7.74
CA LEU A 51 -0.01 -4.83 7.85
C LEU A 51 -0.08 -3.31 7.97
N ARG A 52 -0.91 -2.67 7.16
CA ARG A 52 -1.15 -1.22 7.23
C ARG A 52 -1.73 -0.80 8.58
N ALA A 53 -2.73 -1.53 9.08
CA ALA A 53 -3.34 -1.27 10.38
C ALA A 53 -2.34 -1.47 11.54
N ALA A 54 -1.36 -2.36 11.38
CA ALA A 54 -0.24 -2.53 12.30
C ALA A 54 0.88 -1.47 12.14
N GLY A 55 0.73 -0.52 11.22
CA GLY A 55 1.73 0.51 10.92
C GLY A 55 2.89 0.04 10.02
N ASP A 56 2.88 -1.23 9.58
CA ASP A 56 3.89 -1.79 8.67
C ASP A 56 3.57 -1.47 7.21
N CYS A 57 3.62 -0.17 6.89
CA CYS A 57 3.40 0.29 5.53
C CYS A 57 4.52 -0.11 4.56
N ALA A 58 5.72 -0.46 5.06
CA ALA A 58 6.81 -0.94 4.21
C ALA A 58 6.44 -2.28 3.58
N THR A 59 5.99 -3.25 4.39
CA THR A 59 5.55 -4.55 3.89
C THR A 59 4.20 -4.45 3.17
N ALA A 60 3.24 -3.67 3.70
CA ALA A 60 1.94 -3.50 3.06
C ALA A 60 2.04 -2.93 1.63
N SER A 61 2.94 -1.97 1.40
CA SER A 61 3.13 -1.36 0.07
C SER A 61 3.52 -2.40 -0.98
N ALA A 62 4.30 -3.42 -0.62
CA ALA A 62 4.68 -4.48 -1.55
C ALA A 62 3.47 -5.35 -1.95
N TYR A 63 2.57 -5.65 -1.01
CA TYR A 63 1.30 -6.34 -1.31
C TYR A 63 0.37 -5.47 -2.16
N TYR A 64 0.16 -4.22 -1.77
CA TYR A 64 -0.69 -3.31 -2.54
C TYR A 64 -0.14 -3.09 -3.94
N TYR A 65 1.17 -2.91 -4.12
CA TYR A 65 1.76 -2.73 -5.44
C TYR A 65 1.50 -3.91 -6.37
N ARG A 66 1.61 -5.15 -5.87
CA ARG A 66 1.29 -6.37 -6.65
C ARG A 66 -0.16 -6.38 -7.14
N LEU A 67 -1.09 -5.86 -6.34
CA LEU A 67 -2.52 -5.82 -6.64
C LEU A 67 -2.89 -4.60 -7.50
N ALA A 68 -2.45 -3.41 -7.11
CA ALA A 68 -2.74 -2.12 -7.74
C ALA A 68 -2.32 -2.09 -9.22
N ARG A 69 -1.19 -2.71 -9.56
CA ARG A 69 -0.69 -2.78 -10.95
C ARG A 69 -1.54 -3.64 -11.89
N ARG A 70 -2.55 -4.37 -11.37
CA ARG A 70 -3.49 -5.15 -12.19
C ARG A 70 -4.55 -4.28 -12.87
N GLY A 71 -4.66 -3.01 -12.47
CA GLY A 71 -5.55 -2.05 -13.13
C GLY A 71 -6.98 -2.07 -12.58
N PRO A 72 -8.01 -2.04 -13.45
CA PRO A 72 -9.41 -1.94 -13.02
C PRO A 72 -9.82 -3.06 -12.05
N GLY A 73 -10.62 -2.72 -11.04
CA GLY A 73 -11.07 -3.61 -9.97
C GLY A 73 -10.13 -3.67 -8.75
N PHE A 74 -8.96 -3.03 -8.82
CA PHE A 74 -7.97 -2.96 -7.74
C PHE A 74 -7.80 -1.54 -7.19
N GLU A 75 -8.81 -0.69 -7.32
CA GLU A 75 -8.81 0.72 -6.89
C GLU A 75 -8.53 0.85 -5.39
N ARG A 76 -9.07 -0.07 -4.57
CA ARG A 76 -8.76 -0.13 -3.13
C ARG A 76 -7.28 -0.40 -2.85
N SER A 77 -6.63 -1.22 -3.68
CA SER A 77 -5.18 -1.44 -3.55
C SER A 77 -4.36 -0.27 -4.06
N GLN A 78 -4.82 0.42 -5.11
CA GLN A 78 -4.20 1.68 -5.56
C GLN A 78 -4.29 2.74 -4.45
N TYR A 79 -5.44 2.83 -3.78
CA TYR A 79 -5.63 3.69 -2.62
C TYR A 79 -4.72 3.31 -1.45
N GLY A 80 -4.73 2.03 -1.04
CA GLY A 80 -3.89 1.53 0.06
C GLY A 80 -2.39 1.76 -0.18
N LEU A 81 -1.92 1.58 -1.41
CA LEU A 81 -0.54 1.92 -1.79
C LEU A 81 -0.27 3.42 -1.66
N GLY A 82 -1.19 4.24 -2.17
CA GLY A 82 -1.10 5.69 -2.05
C GLY A 82 -1.00 6.16 -0.61
N LEU A 83 -1.83 5.62 0.28
CA LEU A 83 -1.78 5.89 1.71
C LEU A 83 -0.42 5.51 2.33
N CYS A 84 0.09 4.32 2.05
CA CYS A 84 1.36 3.90 2.63
C CYS A 84 2.57 4.67 2.08
N LEU A 85 2.49 5.18 0.86
CA LEU A 85 3.54 6.01 0.28
C LEU A 85 3.52 7.44 0.84
N ILE A 86 2.33 8.00 1.10
CA ILE A 86 2.17 9.36 1.62
C ILE A 86 2.32 9.42 3.14
N GLY A 87 1.86 8.40 3.86
CA GLY A 87 1.67 8.43 5.31
C GLY A 87 0.31 8.99 5.71
N ASP A 88 0.00 8.98 7.01
CA ASP A 88 -1.28 9.48 7.53
C ASP A 88 -1.38 11.00 7.43
N ASP A 89 -0.29 11.70 7.75
CA ASP A 89 -0.20 13.16 7.66
C ASP A 89 0.48 13.59 6.35
N PRO A 90 -0.01 14.66 5.69
CA PRO A 90 0.67 15.21 4.53
C PRO A 90 2.07 15.72 4.90
N PRO A 91 3.13 15.35 4.16
CA PRO A 91 4.47 15.82 4.46
C PRO A 91 4.62 17.31 4.19
N ALA A 92 5.62 17.94 4.81
CA ALA A 92 5.94 19.36 4.58
C ALA A 92 6.44 19.64 3.15
N ARG A 93 7.00 18.63 2.47
CA ARG A 93 7.55 18.72 1.11
C ARG A 93 7.11 17.52 0.28
N ALA A 94 6.92 17.75 -1.01
CA ALA A 94 6.61 16.70 -1.98
C ALA A 94 7.91 16.01 -2.44
N ASP A 95 8.30 14.93 -1.77
CA ASP A 95 9.41 14.09 -2.21
C ASP A 95 8.94 13.04 -3.26
N THR A 96 9.88 12.25 -3.77
CA THR A 96 9.58 11.22 -4.80
C THR A 96 8.53 10.22 -4.33
N ARG A 97 8.60 9.79 -3.05
CA ARG A 97 7.68 8.80 -2.49
C ARG A 97 6.26 9.37 -2.39
N PHE A 98 6.15 10.60 -1.94
CA PHE A 98 4.88 11.33 -1.88
C PHE A 98 4.26 11.49 -3.27
N ILE A 99 5.06 11.90 -4.27
CA ILE A 99 4.58 12.04 -5.66
C ILE A 99 4.10 10.70 -6.20
N GLU A 100 4.83 9.60 -5.95
CA GLU A 100 4.39 8.26 -6.34
C GLU A 100 3.05 7.89 -5.68
N GLY A 101 2.92 8.13 -4.37
CA GLY A 101 1.68 7.86 -3.64
C GLY A 101 0.50 8.68 -4.15
N LEU A 102 0.72 9.96 -4.47
CA LEU A 102 -0.29 10.83 -5.07
C LEU A 102 -0.76 10.28 -6.42
N LEU A 103 0.15 9.79 -7.26
CA LEU A 103 -0.23 9.20 -8.54
C LEU A 103 -1.12 7.96 -8.36
N TRP A 104 -0.82 7.11 -7.37
CA TRP A 104 -1.68 5.96 -7.05
C TRP A 104 -3.04 6.37 -6.49
N LEU A 105 -3.10 7.37 -5.61
CA LEU A 105 -4.36 7.95 -5.15
C LEU A 105 -5.17 8.53 -6.30
N ARG A 106 -4.52 9.25 -7.22
CA ARG A 106 -5.20 9.85 -8.38
C ARG A 106 -5.85 8.78 -9.25
N ARG A 107 -5.16 7.67 -9.52
CA ARG A 107 -5.72 6.53 -10.26
C ARG A 107 -7.00 5.99 -9.58
N ALA A 108 -6.96 5.79 -8.26
CA ALA A 108 -8.12 5.32 -7.51
C ALA A 108 -9.28 6.34 -7.52
N GLY A 109 -8.97 7.63 -7.36
CA GLY A 109 -9.96 8.70 -7.38
C GLY A 109 -10.59 8.91 -8.76
N GLU A 110 -9.79 8.83 -9.82
CA GLU A 110 -10.24 8.85 -11.22
C GLU A 110 -11.11 7.64 -11.57
N ALA A 111 -10.83 6.47 -10.98
CA ALA A 111 -11.69 5.30 -11.10
C ALA A 111 -13.02 5.42 -10.32
N GLY A 112 -13.17 6.47 -9.50
CA GLY A 112 -14.38 6.73 -8.74
C GLY A 112 -14.39 6.17 -7.33
N LEU A 113 -13.23 5.84 -6.73
CA LEU A 113 -13.18 5.42 -5.33
C LEU A 113 -13.40 6.64 -4.40
N PRO A 114 -14.48 6.69 -3.60
CA PRO A 114 -14.79 7.84 -2.75
C PRO A 114 -13.66 8.20 -1.78
N ASP A 115 -13.06 7.20 -1.14
CA ASP A 115 -12.00 7.43 -0.14
C ASP A 115 -10.75 8.09 -0.75
N ALA A 116 -10.44 7.76 -2.01
CA ALA A 116 -9.38 8.41 -2.75
C ALA A 116 -9.73 9.84 -3.15
N GLN A 117 -10.98 10.08 -3.59
CA GLN A 117 -11.46 11.44 -3.93
C GLN A 117 -11.40 12.37 -2.71
N LEU A 118 -11.85 11.91 -1.56
CA LEU A 118 -11.74 12.63 -0.30
C LEU A 118 -10.28 12.94 0.05
N ARG A 119 -9.42 11.92 0.00
CA ARG A 119 -8.01 12.08 0.33
C ARG A 119 -7.28 13.05 -0.62
N LEU A 120 -7.63 13.04 -1.90
CA LEU A 120 -7.11 14.01 -2.86
C LEU A 120 -7.54 15.43 -2.49
N ALA A 121 -8.81 15.64 -2.14
CA ALA A 121 -9.29 16.95 -1.69
C ALA A 121 -8.50 17.48 -0.48
N GLU A 122 -8.25 16.64 0.51
CA GLU A 122 -7.43 16.98 1.69
C GLU A 122 -5.98 17.34 1.31
N LEU A 123 -5.36 16.57 0.40
CA LEU A 123 -3.99 16.82 -0.04
C LEU A 123 -3.86 18.13 -0.83
N TYR A 124 -4.84 18.44 -1.68
CA TYR A 124 -4.85 19.71 -2.41
C TYR A 124 -5.15 20.91 -1.51
N LEU A 125 -5.73 20.72 -0.33
CA LEU A 125 -5.96 21.82 0.62
C LEU A 125 -4.80 21.99 1.62
N HIS A 126 -4.35 20.90 2.21
CA HIS A 126 -3.45 20.92 3.37
C HIS A 126 -2.07 20.31 3.10
N GLY A 127 -1.89 19.67 1.95
CA GLY A 127 -0.63 19.04 1.56
C GLY A 127 0.54 20.01 1.40
N PRO A 128 1.68 19.52 0.88
CA PRO A 128 2.83 20.36 0.60
C PRO A 128 2.43 21.62 -0.15
N ALA A 129 2.98 22.78 0.22
CA ALA A 129 2.58 24.07 -0.34
C ALA A 129 2.61 24.11 -1.89
N ALA A 130 3.58 23.40 -2.49
CA ALA A 130 3.72 23.28 -3.95
C ALA A 130 2.55 22.55 -4.65
N MET A 131 1.70 21.85 -3.90
CA MET A 131 0.52 21.16 -4.43
C MET A 131 -0.79 21.82 -4.07
N ARG A 132 -0.80 22.83 -3.21
CA ARG A 132 -2.06 23.40 -2.75
C ARG A 132 -2.77 24.09 -3.90
N ASP A 133 -3.99 23.67 -4.17
CA ASP A 133 -4.86 24.21 -5.21
C ASP A 133 -6.32 24.08 -4.77
N SER A 134 -6.93 25.21 -4.45
CA SER A 134 -8.32 25.25 -3.96
C SER A 134 -9.33 24.74 -4.99
N THR A 135 -9.05 24.88 -6.29
CA THR A 135 -9.94 24.40 -7.36
C THR A 135 -9.86 22.89 -7.50
N GLU A 136 -8.67 22.31 -7.45
CA GLU A 136 -8.51 20.84 -7.38
C GLU A 136 -9.17 20.29 -6.10
N ALA A 137 -8.93 20.92 -4.94
CA ALA A 137 -9.54 20.49 -3.68
C ALA A 137 -11.07 20.48 -3.77
N ALA A 138 -11.67 21.58 -4.25
CA ALA A 138 -13.12 21.69 -4.43
C ALA A 138 -13.66 20.69 -5.47
N PHE A 139 -12.91 20.43 -6.54
CA PHE A 139 -13.29 19.44 -7.55
C PHE A 139 -13.36 18.02 -6.97
N TRP A 140 -12.30 17.58 -6.30
CA TRP A 140 -12.25 16.23 -5.72
C TRP A 140 -13.28 16.05 -4.60
N TRP A 141 -13.50 17.10 -3.79
CA TRP A 141 -14.56 17.12 -2.80
C TRP A 141 -15.96 17.01 -3.42
N THR A 142 -16.21 17.74 -4.50
CA THR A 142 -17.49 17.69 -5.23
C THR A 142 -17.75 16.28 -5.78
N LEU A 143 -16.72 15.63 -6.32
CA LEU A 143 -16.83 14.23 -6.75
C LEU A 143 -17.17 13.30 -5.59
N TYR A 144 -16.44 13.43 -4.47
CA TYR A 144 -16.67 12.64 -3.27
C TYR A 144 -18.11 12.79 -2.76
N GLU A 145 -18.62 14.02 -2.62
CA GLU A 145 -19.97 14.30 -2.11
C GLU A 145 -21.07 13.71 -2.99
N ARG A 146 -20.89 13.76 -4.32
CA ARG A 146 -21.81 13.20 -5.32
C ARG A 146 -21.68 11.70 -5.48
N ASN A 147 -20.62 11.09 -4.96
CA ASN A 147 -20.37 9.67 -5.12
C ASN A 147 -21.30 8.84 -4.23
N GLY A 148 -22.24 8.13 -4.84
CA GLY A 148 -23.21 7.29 -4.13
C GLY A 148 -22.57 6.15 -3.32
N GLN A 149 -21.34 5.76 -3.62
CA GLN A 149 -20.62 4.68 -2.94
C GLN A 149 -19.97 5.11 -1.62
N ARG A 150 -19.91 6.42 -1.29
CA ARG A 150 -19.26 6.94 -0.08
C ARG A 150 -19.83 6.43 1.25
N ARG A 151 -21.01 5.81 1.23
CA ARG A 151 -21.68 5.21 2.40
C ARG A 151 -21.55 3.67 2.44
N ALA A 152 -20.52 3.13 1.81
CA ALA A 152 -20.21 1.70 1.88
C ALA A 152 -19.80 1.29 3.31
N VAL A 153 -20.06 0.03 3.67
CA VAL A 153 -19.71 -0.53 4.99
C VAL A 153 -18.21 -0.44 5.23
N GLY A 154 -17.80 0.18 6.34
CA GLY A 154 -16.39 0.43 6.69
C GLY A 154 -15.95 1.90 6.54
N TYR A 155 -16.79 2.77 5.99
CA TYR A 155 -16.55 4.20 5.91
C TYR A 155 -16.48 4.86 7.30
N VAL A 156 -15.36 5.54 7.58
CA VAL A 156 -15.23 6.47 8.69
C VAL A 156 -15.52 7.87 8.14
N PRO A 157 -16.55 8.58 8.64
CA PRO A 157 -16.82 9.93 8.17
C PRO A 157 -15.59 10.83 8.38
N PRO A 158 -15.23 11.65 7.37
CA PRO A 158 -14.16 12.62 7.52
C PRO A 158 -14.43 13.50 8.72
N ASP A 159 -13.36 13.90 9.40
CA ASP A 159 -13.41 14.80 10.54
C ASP A 159 -14.22 16.06 10.17
N PRO A 160 -15.35 16.35 10.85
CA PRO A 160 -16.17 17.51 10.55
C PRO A 160 -15.42 18.84 10.57
N GLN A 161 -14.34 18.95 11.35
CA GLN A 161 -13.50 20.16 11.35
C GLN A 161 -12.69 20.29 10.06
N ARG A 162 -12.19 19.16 9.53
CA ARG A 162 -11.55 19.12 8.21
C ARG A 162 -12.55 19.45 7.11
N LEU A 163 -13.81 19.01 7.25
CA LEU A 163 -14.89 19.35 6.32
C LEU A 163 -15.28 20.82 6.36
N ALA A 164 -15.35 21.42 7.54
CA ALA A 164 -15.61 22.84 7.70
C ALA A 164 -14.48 23.69 7.09
N ALA A 165 -13.23 23.28 7.28
CA ALA A 165 -12.08 23.95 6.68
C ALA A 165 -12.09 23.95 5.14
N LEU A 166 -12.68 22.92 4.51
CA LEU A 166 -12.90 22.90 3.06
C LEU A 166 -13.91 23.97 2.62
N ALA A 167 -14.98 24.20 3.38
CA ALA A 167 -16.05 25.13 3.02
C ALA A 167 -15.66 26.61 3.14
N ASP A 168 -14.80 26.97 4.10
CA ASP A 168 -14.49 28.37 4.43
C ASP A 168 -13.46 29.03 3.50
N ILE A 169 -12.72 28.24 2.70
CA ILE A 169 -11.62 28.73 1.84
C ILE A 169 -12.11 28.96 0.39
N TRP A 170 -13.23 28.37 0.00
CA TRP A 170 -13.65 28.36 -1.40
C TRP A 170 -14.52 29.54 -1.77
N THR A 171 -14.04 30.34 -2.71
CA THR A 171 -14.82 31.41 -3.34
C THR A 171 -15.88 30.81 -4.26
N GLU A 172 -16.89 31.62 -4.60
CA GLU A 172 -17.93 31.21 -5.55
C GLU A 172 -17.34 30.78 -6.90
N ASP A 173 -16.30 31.46 -7.38
CA ASP A 173 -15.62 31.12 -8.63
C ASP A 173 -14.93 29.76 -8.57
N VAL A 174 -14.27 29.44 -7.44
CA VAL A 174 -13.65 28.14 -7.20
C VAL A 174 -14.70 27.03 -7.22
N LEU A 175 -15.81 27.22 -6.51
CA LEU A 175 -16.91 26.26 -6.48
C LEU A 175 -17.53 26.05 -7.86
N ARG A 176 -17.71 27.12 -8.62
CA ARG A 176 -18.27 27.07 -9.98
C ARG A 176 -17.35 26.31 -10.94
N ALA A 177 -16.05 26.59 -10.91
CA ALA A 177 -15.07 25.88 -11.74
C ALA A 177 -14.99 24.39 -11.38
N ALA A 178 -14.96 24.08 -10.08
CA ALA A 178 -14.99 22.71 -9.58
C ALA A 178 -16.25 21.95 -10.00
N ALA A 179 -17.42 22.56 -9.85
CA ALA A 179 -18.70 21.97 -10.24
C ALA A 179 -18.77 21.69 -11.74
N ALA A 180 -18.37 22.64 -12.59
CA ALA A 180 -18.35 22.45 -14.04
C ALA A 180 -17.44 21.28 -14.46
N ARG A 181 -16.27 21.15 -13.83
CA ARG A 181 -15.36 20.01 -14.08
C ARG A 181 -15.94 18.70 -13.56
N ALA A 182 -16.60 18.71 -12.40
CA ALA A 182 -17.27 17.53 -11.84
C ALA A 182 -18.46 17.08 -12.69
N ASP A 183 -19.20 18.01 -13.31
CA ASP A 183 -20.30 17.71 -14.23
C ASP A 183 -19.80 17.03 -15.51
N ALA A 184 -18.60 17.39 -15.97
CA ALA A 184 -17.96 16.79 -17.14
C ALA A 184 -17.19 15.50 -16.82
N TRP A 185 -17.04 15.14 -15.54
CA TRP A 185 -16.22 14.01 -15.12
C TRP A 185 -16.93 12.69 -15.36
N GLN A 186 -16.15 11.70 -15.80
CA GLN A 186 -16.57 10.30 -15.89
C GLN A 186 -15.48 9.44 -15.24
N PRO A 187 -15.85 8.32 -14.58
CA PRO A 187 -14.87 7.39 -14.05
C PRO A 187 -13.93 6.90 -15.14
N ALA A 188 -12.63 7.02 -14.90
CA ALA A 188 -11.57 6.59 -15.79
C ALA A 188 -10.58 5.69 -15.02
N PRO A 189 -10.88 4.39 -14.88
CA PRO A 189 -9.97 3.45 -14.25
C PRO A 189 -8.64 3.37 -14.98
N TRP A 190 -7.55 3.38 -14.23
CA TRP A 190 -6.21 3.32 -14.81
C TRP A 190 -5.93 1.96 -15.46
N LEU A 191 -5.50 2.01 -16.73
CA LEU A 191 -5.04 0.84 -17.48
C LEU A 191 -3.51 0.72 -17.39
N PRO A 192 -2.98 -0.42 -16.92
CA PRO A 192 -1.54 -0.63 -16.89
C PRO A 192 -0.96 -0.66 -18.31
N PRO A 193 0.29 -0.19 -18.52
CA PRO A 193 0.93 -0.21 -19.83
C PRO A 193 0.90 -1.57 -20.53
N ASP A 194 1.08 -2.65 -19.76
CA ASP A 194 1.11 -4.03 -20.28
C ASP A 194 -0.30 -4.55 -20.66
N ALA A 195 -1.38 -3.93 -20.16
CA ALA A 195 -2.75 -4.34 -20.45
C ALA A 195 -3.20 -3.98 -21.88
N ALA A 196 -2.52 -3.03 -22.53
CA ALA A 196 -2.82 -2.61 -23.91
C ALA A 196 -2.24 -3.56 -24.99
N ILE A 197 -1.37 -4.50 -24.61
CA ILE A 197 -0.66 -5.42 -25.54
C ILE A 197 -1.29 -6.82 -25.56
N GLY A 198 -2.54 -6.95 -25.09
CA GLY A 198 -3.22 -8.21 -24.78
C GLY A 198 -2.97 -9.37 -25.75
N GLY A 199 -2.21 -10.35 -25.29
CA GLY A 199 -2.66 -11.75 -25.35
C GLY A 199 -3.33 -12.08 -24.01
N PRO A 200 -4.31 -13.00 -23.95
CA PRO A 200 -4.92 -13.39 -22.68
C PRO A 200 -3.82 -13.95 -21.77
N GLU A 201 -3.80 -13.51 -20.51
CA GLU A 201 -3.12 -14.23 -19.43
C GLU A 201 -3.78 -15.62 -19.33
N GLY A 202 -3.25 -16.55 -20.11
CA GLY A 202 -3.90 -17.82 -20.43
C GLY A 202 -3.01 -18.71 -21.31
N SER A 203 -1.71 -18.74 -21.06
CA SER A 203 -0.91 -19.94 -21.31
C SER A 203 0.23 -19.95 -20.31
N ASP A 204 0.05 -20.72 -19.24
CA ASP A 204 1.18 -21.33 -18.59
C ASP A 204 1.99 -22.01 -19.68
N GLY A 205 3.19 -21.48 -19.93
CA GLY A 205 4.20 -22.15 -20.73
C GLY A 205 4.51 -23.47 -20.06
N ALA A 206 3.76 -24.50 -20.43
CA ALA A 206 4.19 -25.87 -20.32
C ALA A 206 5.61 -25.92 -20.88
N ALA A 207 6.57 -26.20 -20.00
CA ALA A 207 7.92 -26.54 -20.41
C ALA A 207 7.83 -27.58 -21.53
N PRO A 208 8.57 -27.45 -22.65
CA PRO A 208 8.58 -28.50 -23.64
C PRO A 208 9.08 -29.77 -22.96
N GLY A 209 8.17 -30.75 -22.85
CA GLY A 209 8.48 -32.06 -22.33
C GLY A 209 9.68 -32.61 -23.09
N HIS A 210 10.68 -33.07 -22.33
CA HIS A 210 11.80 -33.84 -22.84
C HIS A 210 11.25 -34.97 -23.71
N GLN A 211 11.38 -34.84 -25.03
CA GLN A 211 11.16 -35.95 -25.95
C GLN A 211 12.23 -36.99 -25.66
N HIS A 212 11.84 -38.03 -24.95
CA HIS A 212 12.60 -39.26 -24.83
C HIS A 212 12.60 -39.90 -26.22
N THR A 213 13.67 -39.68 -26.98
CA THR A 213 13.89 -40.30 -28.29
C THR A 213 14.16 -41.79 -28.09
N GLY A 214 13.09 -42.58 -28.12
CA GLY A 214 13.18 -44.03 -28.27
C GLY A 214 13.86 -44.36 -29.60
N ARG A 215 15.07 -44.90 -29.54
CA ARG A 215 15.73 -45.53 -30.70
C ARG A 215 14.93 -46.76 -31.10
N ARG A 216 14.33 -46.74 -32.30
CA ARG A 216 13.96 -47.94 -33.05
C ARG A 216 15.24 -48.59 -33.62
N PRO A 217 15.41 -49.93 -33.54
CA PRO A 217 16.46 -50.61 -34.29
C PRO A 217 16.09 -50.69 -35.78
N PRO A 218 17.08 -50.74 -36.70
CA PRO A 218 16.83 -50.91 -38.12
C PRO A 218 16.40 -52.34 -38.46
N PRO A 219 15.64 -52.55 -39.56
CA PRO A 219 15.23 -53.88 -39.98
C PRO A 219 16.35 -54.63 -40.72
N ASP A 220 16.39 -55.95 -40.51
CA ASP A 220 17.28 -56.89 -41.18
C ASP A 220 17.15 -56.86 -42.71
N ARG A 221 18.29 -56.73 -43.39
CA ARG A 221 18.60 -57.37 -44.68
C ARG A 221 20.10 -57.60 -44.82
#